data_AF-A0A7S3NM04-F1
#
_entry.id   AF-A0A7S3NM04-F1
#
_cell.length_a   1.000
_cell.length_b   1.000
_cell.length_c   1.000
_cell.angle_alpha   90.00
_cell.angle_beta   90.00
_cell.angle_gamma   90.00
#
_symmetry.space_group_name_H-M   'P 1'
#
loop_
_entity.id
_entity.type
_entity.pdbx_description
1 polymer ?
#
loop_
_entity_poly.entity_id
_entity_poly.type
_entity_poly.pdbx_seq_one_letter_code
_entity_poly.pdbx_strand_id
1 'polypeptide(L)'
;MMTNKRTNKIKQNREKNKGKKKKKQSPPPLFQKLCGLETLITVERSLGVVGLAGLDRLLAFQIVHTLSATCREFKVQAKPIAAFLEHLQCQALDPEWLPPASSTSSSETAKFYAAVTKKLEPLAHRLGSSLLAVGHAQLLRKSITHALCLRSRLDASHLNSTLQALDASLLTDLMAHYQDPQHKPYPLDDDKKNILPELSKLLDASGLSEPFQTIYIATEPLSGLSVVLLVLFLLAAAKLDFTPSLATLVMMNKNKYNRSKQLPLDGFVLVVGVHTMLKQFHPAYTRQLLAYLSQFISSSLSGLGTVSSSKQLPTEIPRELSNMAWFIDSFCRVAQLPPPTHFLPLDILRALLPSSPSY
;
A
#
# COMPACT_ATOMS: atom_id res chain seq x y z
N MET A 1 -65.32 -18.33 47.75
CA MET A 1 -63.97 -17.72 47.89
C MET A 1 -62.84 -18.74 47.63
N MET A 2 -62.82 -19.43 46.48
CA MET A 2 -61.72 -20.35 46.11
C MET A 2 -61.66 -20.58 44.58
N THR A 3 -61.47 -19.55 43.77
CA THR A 3 -61.29 -19.72 42.31
C THR A 3 -60.45 -18.61 41.67
N ASN A 4 -59.41 -18.10 42.35
CA ASN A 4 -58.54 -17.08 41.74
C ASN A 4 -57.04 -17.19 42.05
N LYS A 5 -56.56 -18.38 42.44
CA LYS A 5 -55.12 -18.64 42.70
C LYS A 5 -54.47 -19.68 41.78
N ARG A 6 -55.22 -20.38 40.91
CA ARG A 6 -54.64 -21.39 39.99
C ARG A 6 -54.28 -20.86 38.59
N THR A 7 -54.84 -19.74 38.15
CA THR A 7 -54.56 -19.15 36.83
C THR A 7 -53.29 -18.29 36.80
N ASN A 8 -52.84 -17.74 37.93
CA ASN A 8 -51.58 -16.98 37.99
C ASN A 8 -50.32 -17.84 38.07
N LYS A 9 -50.42 -19.12 38.48
CA LYS A 9 -49.26 -20.02 38.56
C LYS A 9 -48.87 -20.62 37.20
N ILE A 10 -49.81 -20.69 36.26
CA ILE A 10 -49.55 -21.18 34.88
C ILE A 10 -48.97 -20.06 33.99
N LYS A 11 -49.30 -18.78 34.25
CA LYS A 11 -48.69 -17.65 33.55
C LYS A 11 -47.25 -17.36 34.02
N GLN A 12 -46.94 -17.49 35.32
CA GLN A 12 -45.56 -17.32 35.81
C GLN A 12 -44.59 -18.44 35.39
N ASN A 13 -45.07 -19.66 35.12
CA ASN A 13 -44.23 -20.73 34.58
C ASN A 13 -44.02 -20.65 33.04
N ARG A 14 -44.82 -19.85 32.32
CA ARG A 14 -44.59 -19.55 30.90
C ARG A 14 -43.64 -18.37 30.68
N GLU A 15 -43.43 -17.51 31.68
CA GLU A 15 -42.45 -16.42 31.60
C GLU A 15 -41.06 -16.79 32.14
N LYS A 16 -40.94 -17.79 33.02
CA LYS A 16 -39.63 -18.32 33.46
C LYS A 16 -38.97 -19.31 32.49
N ASN A 17 -39.67 -19.74 31.43
CA ASN A 17 -39.13 -20.61 30.39
C ASN A 17 -38.75 -19.89 29.08
N LYS A 18 -38.79 -18.56 29.04
CA LYS A 18 -38.22 -17.74 27.94
C LYS A 18 -36.72 -17.43 28.11
N GLY A 19 -36.10 -17.97 29.17
CA GLY A 19 -34.69 -17.78 29.52
C GLY A 19 -33.71 -18.89 29.10
N LYS A 20 -34.12 -19.85 28.27
CA LYS A 20 -33.21 -20.83 27.65
C LYS A 20 -33.38 -20.83 26.14
N LYS A 21 -33.13 -19.69 25.50
CA LYS A 21 -32.61 -19.75 24.13
C LYS A 21 -31.31 -20.52 24.22
N LYS A 22 -31.35 -21.78 23.74
CA LYS A 22 -30.16 -22.53 23.34
C LYS A 22 -29.21 -21.51 22.72
N LYS A 23 -28.06 -21.26 23.34
CA LYS A 23 -26.91 -20.73 22.62
C LYS A 23 -26.77 -21.69 21.45
N LYS A 24 -27.30 -21.31 20.28
CA LYS A 24 -26.75 -21.77 19.02
C LYS A 24 -25.30 -21.35 19.19
N GLN A 25 -24.45 -22.29 19.58
CA GLN A 25 -23.04 -22.20 19.29
C GLN A 25 -23.05 -21.86 17.81
N SER A 26 -22.73 -20.60 17.51
CA SER A 26 -22.25 -20.25 16.19
C SER A 26 -21.24 -21.32 15.83
N PRO A 27 -21.27 -21.89 14.62
CA PRO A 27 -20.19 -22.78 14.20
C PRO A 27 -18.88 -22.07 14.58
N PRO A 28 -17.88 -22.79 15.14
CA PRO A 28 -16.59 -22.17 15.42
C PRO A 28 -16.20 -21.39 14.17
N PRO A 29 -15.74 -20.14 14.30
CA PRO A 29 -15.39 -19.34 13.13
C PRO A 29 -14.49 -20.21 12.28
N LEU A 30 -14.97 -20.52 11.08
CA LEU A 30 -14.31 -21.37 10.11
C LEU A 30 -12.88 -20.85 10.04
N PHE A 31 -11.93 -21.66 10.54
CA PHE A 31 -10.58 -21.25 10.92
C PHE A 31 -10.15 -20.05 10.09
N GLN A 32 -10.12 -18.86 10.70
CA GLN A 32 -9.53 -17.69 10.07
C GLN A 32 -8.02 -17.90 10.11
N LYS A 33 -7.57 -18.90 9.35
CA LYS A 33 -6.17 -19.25 9.19
C LYS A 33 -5.59 -18.04 8.46
N LEU A 34 -4.71 -17.32 9.16
CA LEU A 34 -3.97 -16.22 8.57
C LEU A 34 -3.35 -16.75 7.27
N CYS A 35 -3.51 -16.01 6.16
CA CYS A 35 -2.83 -16.34 4.92
C CYS A 35 -1.33 -16.18 5.16
N GLY A 36 -0.67 -17.28 5.50
CA GLY A 36 0.73 -17.34 5.86
C GLY A 36 1.43 -18.43 5.07
N LEU A 37 2.62 -18.80 5.52
CA LEU A 37 3.43 -19.79 4.82
C LEU A 37 2.70 -21.15 4.69
N GLU A 38 2.00 -21.59 5.73
CA GLU A 38 1.28 -22.87 5.70
C GLU A 38 0.15 -22.90 4.66
N THR A 39 -0.58 -21.80 4.48
CA THR A 39 -1.63 -21.73 3.46
C THR A 39 -1.02 -21.77 2.08
N LEU A 40 0.11 -21.10 1.85
CA LEU A 40 0.81 -21.13 0.56
C LEU A 40 1.37 -22.53 0.27
N ILE A 41 1.97 -23.20 1.25
CA ILE A 41 2.43 -24.60 1.11
C ILE A 41 1.25 -25.52 0.77
N THR A 42 0.08 -25.31 1.38
CA THR A 42 -1.11 -26.13 1.11
C THR A 42 -1.61 -25.90 -0.32
N VAL A 43 -1.66 -24.63 -0.76
CA VAL A 43 -2.03 -24.25 -2.13
C VAL A 43 -1.05 -24.82 -3.15
N GLU A 44 0.24 -24.70 -2.86
CA GLU A 44 1.32 -25.25 -3.68
C GLU A 44 1.20 -26.77 -3.82
N ARG A 45 0.98 -27.51 -2.73
CA ARG A 45 0.77 -28.97 -2.77
C ARG A 45 -0.46 -29.38 -3.59
N SER A 46 -1.47 -28.51 -3.66
CA SER A 46 -2.73 -28.79 -4.35
C SER A 46 -2.67 -28.44 -5.84
N LEU A 47 -1.97 -27.35 -6.20
CA LEU A 47 -1.94 -26.80 -7.56
C LEU A 47 -0.63 -27.13 -8.31
N GLY A 48 0.42 -27.51 -7.59
CA GLY A 48 1.78 -27.63 -8.11
C GLY A 48 2.38 -26.28 -8.52
N VAL A 49 3.63 -26.33 -8.98
CA VAL A 49 4.39 -25.16 -9.47
C VAL A 49 3.68 -24.47 -10.63
N VAL A 50 3.15 -25.26 -11.57
CA VAL A 50 2.46 -24.74 -12.77
C VAL A 50 1.17 -24.03 -12.41
N GLY A 51 0.35 -24.60 -11.52
CA GLY A 51 -0.89 -23.97 -11.08
C GLY A 51 -0.64 -22.72 -10.24
N LEU A 52 0.43 -22.71 -9.44
CA LEU A 52 0.83 -21.55 -8.67
C LEU A 52 1.33 -20.38 -9.56
N ALA A 53 2.11 -20.68 -10.61
CA ALA A 53 2.47 -19.71 -11.64
C ALA A 53 1.25 -19.20 -12.43
N GLY A 54 0.26 -20.07 -12.68
CA GLY A 54 -1.02 -19.68 -13.28
C GLY A 54 -1.82 -18.72 -12.40
N LEU A 55 -1.85 -18.96 -11.08
CA LEU A 55 -2.50 -18.08 -10.11
C LEU A 55 -1.83 -16.70 -10.06
N ASP A 56 -0.50 -16.64 -10.09
CA ASP A 56 0.25 -15.38 -10.16
C ASP A 56 -0.15 -14.57 -11.40
N ARG A 57 -0.22 -15.21 -12.58
CA ARG A 57 -0.67 -14.57 -13.82
C ARG A 57 -2.11 -14.07 -13.73
N LEU A 58 -3.01 -14.82 -13.10
CA LEU A 58 -4.40 -14.41 -12.89
C LEU A 58 -4.46 -13.14 -12.04
N LEU A 59 -3.69 -13.08 -10.95
CA LEU A 59 -3.58 -11.87 -10.12
C LEU A 59 -3.00 -10.70 -10.91
N ALA A 60 -2.01 -10.94 -11.78
CA ALA A 60 -1.46 -9.93 -12.66
C ALA A 60 -2.54 -9.33 -13.59
N PHE A 61 -3.36 -10.17 -14.23
CA PHE A 61 -4.47 -9.71 -15.06
C PHE A 61 -5.54 -8.96 -14.26
N GLN A 62 -5.83 -9.41 -13.03
CA GLN A 62 -6.73 -8.69 -12.14
C GLN A 62 -6.20 -7.29 -11.82
N ILE A 63 -4.90 -7.16 -11.54
CA ILE A 63 -4.24 -5.86 -11.31
C ILE A 63 -4.35 -4.97 -12.55
N VAL A 64 -4.05 -5.49 -13.75
CA VAL A 64 -4.20 -4.76 -15.02
C VAL A 64 -5.62 -4.20 -15.17
N HIS A 65 -6.62 -5.05 -14.97
CA HIS A 65 -8.03 -4.66 -15.09
C HIS A 65 -8.41 -3.58 -14.05
N THR A 66 -8.06 -3.78 -12.78
CA THR A 66 -8.37 -2.83 -11.70
C THR A 66 -7.65 -1.51 -11.89
N LEU A 67 -6.38 -1.49 -12.28
CA LEU A 67 -5.62 -0.25 -12.54
C LEU A 67 -6.21 0.51 -13.73
N SER A 68 -6.50 -0.18 -14.83
CA SER A 68 -7.09 0.43 -16.03
C SER A 68 -8.44 1.07 -15.75
N ALA A 69 -9.30 0.37 -15.01
CA ALA A 69 -10.59 0.89 -14.56
C ALA A 69 -10.41 2.11 -13.64
N THR A 70 -9.48 2.03 -12.69
CA THR A 70 -9.18 3.12 -11.75
C THR A 70 -8.68 4.38 -12.46
N CYS A 71 -7.77 4.25 -13.44
CA CYS A 71 -7.29 5.38 -14.24
C CYS A 71 -8.44 6.04 -15.01
N ARG A 72 -9.31 5.24 -15.64
CA ARG A 72 -10.48 5.75 -16.38
C ARG A 72 -11.46 6.47 -15.46
N GLU A 73 -11.78 5.90 -14.32
CA GLU A 73 -12.66 6.50 -13.32
C GLU A 73 -12.07 7.79 -12.75
N PHE A 74 -10.77 7.80 -12.43
CA PHE A 74 -10.08 8.98 -11.94
C PHE A 74 -10.20 10.14 -12.93
N LYS A 75 -9.95 9.91 -14.23
CA LYS A 75 -10.09 10.93 -15.27
C LYS A 75 -11.50 11.54 -15.30
N VAL A 76 -12.54 10.72 -15.20
CA VAL A 76 -13.94 11.20 -15.21
C VAL A 76 -14.24 12.03 -13.97
N GLN A 77 -13.80 11.58 -12.80
CA GLN A 77 -14.10 12.21 -11.52
C GLN A 77 -13.23 13.44 -11.22
N ALA A 78 -12.03 13.52 -11.81
CA ALA A 78 -11.12 14.65 -11.66
C ALA A 78 -11.52 15.86 -12.52
N LYS A 79 -12.17 15.66 -13.67
CA LYS A 79 -12.65 16.74 -14.56
C LYS A 79 -13.36 17.91 -13.85
N PRO A 80 -14.38 17.70 -13.00
CA PRO A 80 -15.08 18.81 -12.34
C PRO A 80 -14.19 19.58 -11.33
N ILE A 81 -13.09 18.99 -10.87
CA ILE A 81 -12.19 19.55 -9.86
C ILE A 81 -10.83 19.90 -10.50
N ALA A 82 -10.68 19.79 -11.82
CA ALA A 82 -9.40 19.91 -12.52
C ALA A 82 -8.70 21.25 -12.25
N ALA A 83 -9.42 22.37 -12.38
CA ALA A 83 -8.88 23.71 -12.10
C ALA A 83 -8.40 23.86 -10.64
N PHE A 84 -9.08 23.19 -9.70
CA PHE A 84 -8.65 23.20 -8.30
C PHE A 84 -7.41 22.33 -8.08
N LEU A 85 -7.30 21.17 -8.73
CA LEU A 85 -6.11 20.34 -8.67
C LEU A 85 -4.89 21.05 -9.27
N GLU A 86 -5.08 21.74 -10.39
CA GLU A 86 -4.03 22.53 -11.05
C GLU A 86 -3.58 23.70 -10.17
N HIS A 87 -4.52 24.45 -9.57
CA HIS A 87 -4.20 25.48 -8.60
C HIS A 87 -3.41 24.94 -7.40
N LEU A 88 -3.80 23.77 -6.86
CA LEU A 88 -3.06 23.14 -5.78
C LEU A 88 -1.64 22.75 -6.18
N GLN A 89 -1.46 22.14 -7.36
CA GLN A 89 -0.16 21.68 -7.84
C GLN A 89 0.78 22.83 -8.19
N CYS A 90 0.29 23.87 -8.88
CA CYS A 90 1.13 24.91 -9.47
C CYS A 90 1.28 26.16 -8.59
N GLN A 91 0.37 26.41 -7.65
CA GLN A 91 0.35 27.67 -6.88
C GLN A 91 0.37 27.46 -5.37
N ALA A 92 -0.28 26.42 -4.86
CA ALA A 92 -0.41 26.24 -3.42
C ALA A 92 0.70 25.37 -2.81
N LEU A 93 1.07 24.28 -3.49
CA LEU A 93 2.07 23.30 -3.00
C LEU A 93 3.45 23.48 -3.64
N ASP A 94 3.57 24.37 -4.63
CA ASP A 94 4.84 24.75 -5.25
C ASP A 94 5.39 26.01 -4.55
N PRO A 95 6.67 26.06 -4.14
CA PRO A 95 7.68 25.02 -4.26
C PRO A 95 7.57 23.89 -3.22
N GLU A 96 7.91 22.67 -3.68
CA GLU A 96 7.88 21.40 -2.92
C GLU A 96 8.55 21.42 -1.53
N TRP A 97 9.49 22.35 -1.30
CA TRP A 97 10.31 22.43 -0.08
C TRP A 97 9.89 23.52 0.91
N LEU A 98 8.90 24.37 0.59
CA LEU A 98 8.34 25.37 1.51
C LEU A 98 6.96 24.92 2.03
N PRO A 99 6.47 25.43 3.17
CA PRO A 99 5.05 25.27 3.51
C PRO A 99 4.16 25.89 2.42
N PRO A 100 2.88 25.48 2.32
CA PRO A 100 1.97 25.99 1.29
C PRO A 100 1.96 27.52 1.22
N ALA A 101 2.01 28.08 0.01
CA ALA A 101 2.24 29.51 -0.24
C ALA A 101 1.20 30.45 0.43
N SER A 102 0.02 29.92 0.76
CA SER A 102 -1.06 30.62 1.46
C SER A 102 -0.93 30.63 2.99
N SER A 103 0.08 29.96 3.56
CA SER A 103 0.23 29.82 5.00
C SER A 103 1.43 30.59 5.53
N THR A 104 1.15 31.67 6.25
CA THR A 104 2.16 32.47 6.96
C THR A 104 2.34 32.00 8.40
N SER A 105 1.32 31.29 8.93
CA SER A 105 1.33 30.69 10.27
C SER A 105 0.99 29.20 10.23
N SER A 106 1.45 28.47 11.24
CA SER A 106 1.17 27.04 11.39
C SER A 106 -0.32 26.69 11.50
N SER A 107 -1.11 27.57 12.11
CA SER A 107 -2.57 27.38 12.18
C SER A 107 -3.23 27.49 10.81
N GLU A 108 -2.71 28.31 9.89
CA GLU A 108 -3.22 28.43 8.53
C GLU A 108 -2.87 27.20 7.70
N THR A 109 -1.67 26.64 7.89
CA THR A 109 -1.27 25.41 7.20
C THR A 109 -2.16 24.22 7.58
N ALA A 110 -2.48 24.07 8.87
CA ALA A 110 -3.41 23.03 9.33
C ALA A 110 -4.82 23.21 8.73
N LYS A 111 -5.32 24.46 8.68
CA LYS A 111 -6.61 24.79 8.05
C LYS A 111 -6.59 24.51 6.54
N PHE A 112 -5.48 24.79 5.86
CA PHE A 112 -5.30 24.51 4.44
C PHE A 112 -5.41 23.01 4.16
N TYR A 113 -4.64 22.16 4.84
CA TYR A 113 -4.69 20.71 4.64
C TYR A 113 -6.05 20.13 5.01
N ALA A 114 -6.73 20.64 6.05
CA ALA A 114 -8.08 20.24 6.39
C ALA A 114 -9.10 20.59 5.28
N ALA A 115 -9.01 21.79 4.69
CA ALA A 115 -9.87 22.22 3.59
C ALA A 115 -9.66 21.40 2.31
N VAL A 116 -8.40 21.14 1.95
CA VAL A 116 -8.02 20.30 0.81
C VAL A 116 -8.52 18.87 1.02
N THR A 117 -8.30 18.31 2.21
CA THR A 117 -8.73 16.96 2.56
C THR A 117 -10.25 16.82 2.42
N LYS A 118 -11.03 17.77 2.97
CA LYS A 118 -12.48 17.74 2.89
C LYS A 118 -13.00 17.78 1.44
N LYS A 119 -12.34 18.56 0.57
CA LYS A 119 -12.77 18.70 -0.83
C LYS A 119 -12.40 17.48 -1.69
N LEU A 120 -11.25 16.85 -1.42
CA LEU A 120 -10.75 15.71 -2.19
C LEU A 120 -11.10 14.33 -1.59
N GLU A 121 -11.65 14.29 -0.37
CA GLU A 121 -12.09 13.08 0.32
C GLU A 121 -12.93 12.10 -0.54
N PRO A 122 -13.98 12.53 -1.29
CA PRO A 122 -14.78 11.58 -2.07
C PRO A 122 -13.99 10.93 -3.23
N LEU A 123 -13.04 11.66 -3.81
CA LEU A 123 -12.15 11.12 -4.84
C LEU A 123 -11.12 10.18 -4.23
N ALA A 124 -10.55 10.55 -3.08
CA ALA A 124 -9.60 9.74 -2.33
C ALA A 124 -10.19 8.41 -1.86
N HIS A 125 -11.42 8.37 -1.34
CA HIS A 125 -12.06 7.11 -0.89
C HIS A 125 -12.31 6.11 -2.04
N ARG A 126 -12.74 6.62 -3.20
CA ARG A 126 -12.93 5.78 -4.40
C ARG A 126 -11.61 5.19 -4.85
N LEU A 127 -10.59 6.05 -4.99
CA LEU A 127 -9.24 5.63 -5.34
C LEU A 127 -8.69 4.61 -4.33
N GLY A 128 -8.82 4.90 -3.03
CA GLY A 128 -8.34 4.05 -1.95
C GLY A 128 -8.92 2.64 -1.96
N SER A 129 -10.21 2.49 -2.29
CA SER A 129 -10.85 1.16 -2.36
C SER A 129 -10.22 0.28 -3.45
N SER A 130 -10.01 0.85 -4.64
CA SER A 130 -9.34 0.15 -5.74
C SER A 130 -7.86 -0.11 -5.45
N LEU A 131 -7.16 0.84 -4.84
CA LEU A 131 -5.75 0.69 -4.47
C LEU A 131 -5.55 -0.39 -3.40
N LEU A 132 -6.45 -0.52 -2.44
CA LEU A 132 -6.39 -1.63 -1.48
C LEU A 132 -6.56 -2.97 -2.19
N ALA A 133 -7.49 -3.10 -3.15
CA ALA A 133 -7.64 -4.33 -3.93
C ALA A 133 -6.35 -4.68 -4.70
N VAL A 134 -5.71 -3.68 -5.32
CA VAL A 134 -4.41 -3.84 -5.99
C VAL A 134 -3.33 -4.25 -4.99
N GLY A 135 -3.26 -3.59 -3.83
CA GLY A 135 -2.30 -3.89 -2.78
C GLY A 135 -2.40 -5.33 -2.27
N HIS A 136 -3.62 -5.83 -2.03
CA HIS A 136 -3.83 -7.22 -1.62
C HIS A 136 -3.38 -8.20 -2.70
N ALA A 137 -3.75 -7.95 -3.96
CA ALA A 137 -3.33 -8.79 -5.08
C ALA A 137 -1.80 -8.82 -5.21
N GLN A 138 -1.14 -7.67 -5.06
CA GLN A 138 0.32 -7.55 -5.11
C GLN A 138 1.04 -8.30 -3.99
N LEU A 139 0.53 -8.21 -2.76
CA LEU A 139 1.08 -8.98 -1.64
C LEU A 139 0.94 -10.48 -1.87
N LEU A 140 -0.21 -10.92 -2.40
CA LEU A 140 -0.42 -12.32 -2.77
C LEU A 140 0.56 -12.75 -3.86
N ARG A 141 0.75 -11.95 -4.92
CA ARG A 141 1.76 -12.21 -5.96
C ARG A 141 3.15 -12.35 -5.36
N LYS A 142 3.59 -11.40 -4.52
CA LYS A 142 4.91 -11.47 -3.86
C LYS A 142 5.05 -12.74 -3.01
N SER A 143 3.99 -13.13 -2.29
CA SER A 143 3.99 -14.35 -1.50
C SER A 143 4.10 -15.63 -2.34
N ILE A 144 3.44 -15.65 -3.50
CA ILE A 144 3.52 -16.73 -4.49
C ILE A 144 4.93 -16.81 -5.09
N THR A 145 5.47 -15.67 -5.54
CA THR A 145 6.84 -15.58 -6.06
C THR A 145 7.86 -16.12 -5.04
N HIS A 146 7.72 -15.77 -3.75
CA HIS A 146 8.59 -16.31 -2.70
C HIS A 146 8.45 -17.83 -2.54
N ALA A 147 7.24 -18.37 -2.62
CA ALA A 147 7.03 -19.82 -2.57
C ALA A 147 7.66 -20.53 -3.77
N LEU A 148 7.49 -19.99 -4.98
CA LEU A 148 8.12 -20.50 -6.21
C LEU A 148 9.65 -20.44 -6.15
N CYS A 149 10.20 -19.35 -5.64
CA CYS A 149 11.64 -19.16 -5.44
C CYS A 149 12.22 -20.17 -4.43
N LEU A 150 11.52 -20.37 -3.31
CA LEU A 150 11.93 -21.36 -2.31
C LEU A 150 11.93 -22.76 -2.93
N ARG A 151 10.89 -23.09 -3.70
CA ARG A 151 10.75 -24.38 -4.37
C ARG A 151 11.85 -24.61 -5.41
N SER A 152 12.12 -23.61 -6.27
CA SER A 152 13.15 -23.70 -7.29
C SER A 152 14.54 -23.86 -6.68
N ARG A 153 14.82 -23.20 -5.56
CA ARG A 153 16.09 -23.34 -4.82
C ARG A 153 16.28 -24.72 -4.17
N LEU A 154 15.20 -25.35 -3.72
CA LEU A 154 15.26 -26.65 -3.05
C LEU A 154 15.29 -27.81 -4.04
N ASP A 155 14.39 -27.81 -5.02
CA ASP A 155 14.18 -28.96 -5.91
C ASP A 155 14.97 -28.84 -7.23
N ALA A 156 15.36 -27.62 -7.63
CA ALA A 156 16.03 -27.34 -8.91
C ALA A 156 17.17 -26.31 -8.76
N SER A 157 18.05 -26.51 -7.77
CA SER A 157 19.10 -25.55 -7.38
C SER A 157 20.01 -25.12 -8.54
N HIS A 158 20.44 -26.07 -9.38
CA HIS A 158 21.27 -25.78 -10.55
C HIS A 158 20.55 -24.89 -11.56
N LEU A 159 19.29 -25.18 -11.88
CA LEU A 159 18.48 -24.36 -12.78
C LEU A 159 18.33 -22.95 -12.23
N ASN A 160 18.03 -22.80 -10.93
CA ASN A 160 17.91 -21.51 -10.29
C ASN A 160 19.22 -20.70 -10.39
N SER A 161 20.37 -21.32 -10.11
CA SER A 161 21.68 -20.66 -10.23
C SER A 161 22.01 -20.28 -11.67
N THR A 162 21.72 -21.15 -12.65
CA THR A 162 21.93 -20.85 -14.06
C THR A 162 21.05 -19.71 -14.54
N LEU A 163 19.78 -19.67 -14.13
CA LEU A 163 18.86 -18.58 -14.49
C LEU A 163 19.30 -17.24 -13.90
N GLN A 164 19.74 -17.21 -12.64
CA GLN A 164 20.28 -16.01 -12.01
C GLN A 164 21.55 -15.52 -12.71
N ALA A 165 22.48 -16.43 -13.04
CA ALA A 165 23.71 -16.07 -13.74
C ALA A 165 23.42 -15.55 -15.16
N LEU A 166 22.47 -16.17 -15.87
CA LEU A 166 22.06 -15.75 -17.20
C LEU A 166 21.38 -14.37 -17.19
N ASP A 167 20.46 -14.14 -16.26
CA ASP A 167 19.79 -12.84 -16.09
C ASP A 167 20.80 -11.73 -15.78
N ALA A 168 21.70 -11.96 -14.82
CA ALA A 168 22.74 -11.00 -14.47
C ALA A 168 23.72 -10.73 -15.62
N SER A 169 24.15 -11.76 -16.35
CA SER A 169 25.03 -11.61 -17.52
C SER A 169 24.37 -10.79 -18.61
N LEU A 170 23.12 -11.12 -18.96
CA LEU A 170 22.39 -10.45 -20.02
C LEU A 170 22.13 -8.98 -19.69
N LEU A 171 21.72 -8.68 -18.46
CA LEU A 171 21.54 -7.30 -18.00
C LEU A 171 22.86 -6.52 -18.02
N THR A 172 23.97 -7.16 -17.63
CA THR A 172 25.30 -6.54 -17.67
C THR A 172 25.70 -6.18 -19.10
N ASP A 173 25.50 -7.09 -20.05
CA ASP A 173 25.81 -6.86 -21.47
C ASP A 173 24.91 -5.79 -22.09
N LEU A 174 23.61 -5.79 -21.75
CA LEU A 174 22.67 -4.75 -22.17
C LEU A 174 23.06 -3.37 -21.63
N MET A 175 23.35 -3.27 -20.33
CA MET A 175 23.81 -2.02 -19.72
C MET A 175 25.12 -1.53 -20.35
N ALA A 176 26.04 -2.45 -20.63
CA ALA A 176 27.30 -2.13 -21.28
C ALA A 176 27.06 -1.55 -22.68
N HIS A 177 26.19 -2.16 -23.49
CA HIS A 177 25.79 -1.64 -24.79
C HIS A 177 25.16 -0.25 -24.70
N TYR A 178 24.21 -0.03 -23.79
CA TYR A 178 23.55 1.28 -23.66
C TYR A 178 24.50 2.39 -23.15
N GLN A 179 25.56 2.04 -22.44
CA GLN A 179 26.60 2.99 -22.02
C GLN A 179 27.57 3.36 -23.15
N ASP A 180 27.88 2.42 -24.04
CA ASP A 180 28.77 2.64 -25.19
C ASP A 180 28.27 1.90 -26.44
N PRO A 181 27.28 2.46 -27.16
CA PRO A 181 26.65 1.79 -28.30
C PRO A 181 27.58 1.63 -29.50
N GLN A 182 28.68 2.39 -29.56
CA GLN A 182 29.59 2.40 -30.70
C GLN A 182 30.60 1.25 -30.64
N HIS A 183 31.02 0.84 -29.44
CA HIS A 183 32.08 -0.17 -29.26
C HIS A 183 31.57 -1.50 -28.68
N LYS A 184 30.38 -1.52 -28.10
CA LYS A 184 29.80 -2.76 -27.54
C LYS A 184 28.60 -3.19 -28.37
N PRO A 185 28.61 -4.40 -28.96
CA PRO A 185 27.48 -4.88 -29.74
C PRO A 185 26.27 -5.10 -28.83
N TYR A 186 25.07 -4.98 -29.42
CA TYR A 186 23.86 -5.38 -28.71
C TYR A 186 23.89 -6.90 -28.53
N PRO A 187 23.67 -7.44 -27.32
CA PRO A 187 23.88 -8.87 -27.04
C PRO A 187 22.88 -9.81 -27.74
N LEU A 188 21.83 -9.25 -28.36
CA LEU A 188 20.75 -9.99 -29.00
C LEU A 188 20.72 -9.68 -30.50
N ASP A 189 21.20 -10.61 -31.31
CA ASP A 189 21.04 -10.53 -32.77
C ASP A 189 19.54 -10.61 -33.16
N ASP A 190 19.19 -10.22 -34.39
CA ASP A 190 17.80 -10.27 -34.89
C ASP A 190 17.17 -11.66 -34.74
N ASP A 191 17.94 -12.73 -34.87
CA ASP A 191 17.52 -14.12 -34.71
C ASP A 191 17.29 -14.54 -33.24
N LYS A 192 17.87 -13.80 -32.27
CA LYS A 192 17.84 -14.11 -30.83
C LYS A 192 16.86 -13.24 -30.04
N LYS A 193 16.07 -12.38 -30.71
CA LYS A 193 15.06 -11.52 -30.07
C LYS A 193 14.04 -12.27 -29.21
N ASN A 194 13.80 -13.55 -29.50
CA ASN A 194 12.87 -14.40 -28.73
C ASN A 194 13.42 -14.89 -27.38
N ILE A 195 14.71 -14.70 -27.09
CA ILE A 195 15.29 -15.21 -25.84
C ILE A 195 14.81 -14.41 -24.61
N LEU A 196 14.58 -13.10 -24.74
CA LEU A 196 14.09 -12.25 -23.67
C LEU A 196 12.71 -12.68 -23.14
N PRO A 197 11.68 -12.86 -23.99
CA PRO A 197 10.36 -13.30 -23.51
C PRO A 197 10.38 -14.73 -22.98
N GLU A 198 11.26 -15.61 -23.47
CA GLU A 198 11.42 -16.96 -22.94
C GLU A 198 12.10 -16.97 -21.58
N LEU A 199 13.21 -16.24 -21.43
CA LEU A 199 13.90 -16.06 -20.16
C LEU A 199 12.97 -15.45 -19.12
N SER A 200 12.21 -14.40 -19.48
CA SER A 200 11.22 -13.78 -18.59
C SER A 200 10.20 -14.79 -18.07
N LYS A 201 9.67 -15.68 -18.94
CA LYS A 201 8.75 -16.74 -18.51
C LYS A 201 9.40 -17.73 -17.53
N LEU A 202 10.67 -18.08 -17.73
CA LEU A 202 11.42 -18.96 -16.85
C LEU A 202 11.72 -18.29 -15.50
N LEU A 203 12.07 -17.01 -15.50
CA LEU A 203 12.27 -16.21 -14.29
C LEU A 203 10.97 -16.10 -13.49
N ASP A 204 9.83 -15.86 -14.15
CA ASP A 204 8.52 -15.86 -13.50
C ASP A 204 8.17 -17.23 -12.89
N ALA A 205 8.36 -18.31 -13.65
CA ALA A 205 8.04 -19.66 -13.19
C ALA A 205 8.95 -20.15 -12.04
N SER A 206 10.18 -19.65 -11.98
CA SER A 206 11.15 -19.95 -10.91
C SER A 206 11.05 -19.02 -9.70
N GLY A 207 10.15 -18.02 -9.75
CA GLY A 207 9.98 -17.04 -8.68
C GLY A 207 11.14 -16.03 -8.56
N LEU A 208 11.89 -15.81 -9.63
CA LEU A 208 13.00 -14.86 -9.70
C LEU A 208 12.56 -13.45 -10.15
N SER A 209 11.30 -13.27 -10.54
CA SER A 209 10.77 -11.95 -10.87
C SER A 209 10.42 -11.12 -9.63
N GLU A 210 10.34 -9.80 -9.81
CA GLU A 210 9.99 -8.85 -8.75
C GLU A 210 8.62 -8.20 -9.00
N PRO A 211 7.52 -8.71 -8.39
CA PRO A 211 6.15 -8.27 -8.68
C PRO A 211 5.88 -6.78 -8.45
N PHE A 212 6.58 -6.19 -7.47
CA PHE A 212 6.47 -4.76 -7.14
C PHE A 212 7.15 -3.86 -8.16
N GLN A 213 8.04 -4.38 -9.00
CA GLN A 213 8.72 -3.61 -10.04
C GLN A 213 8.04 -3.73 -11.41
N THR A 214 7.00 -4.57 -11.54
CA THR A 214 6.28 -4.78 -12.79
C THR A 214 5.45 -3.56 -13.21
N ILE A 215 5.58 -3.18 -14.48
CA ILE A 215 4.70 -2.23 -15.15
C ILE A 215 3.58 -3.04 -15.82
N TYR A 216 2.33 -2.79 -15.40
CA TYR A 216 1.13 -3.51 -15.83
C TYR A 216 0.42 -2.81 -16.98
N ILE A 217 0.39 -1.48 -16.98
CA ILE A 217 -0.36 -0.69 -17.95
C ILE A 217 0.48 0.48 -18.45
N ALA A 218 0.31 0.81 -19.73
CA ALA A 218 0.72 2.10 -20.28
C ALA A 218 -0.50 3.04 -20.22
N THR A 219 -0.34 4.21 -19.61
CA THR A 219 -1.44 5.15 -19.46
C THR A 219 -0.95 6.59 -19.61
N GLU A 220 -1.86 7.47 -20.05
CA GLU A 220 -1.60 8.90 -20.14
C GLU A 220 -1.45 9.53 -18.75
N PRO A 221 -0.72 10.64 -18.62
CA PRO A 221 -0.55 11.34 -17.35
C PRO A 221 -1.90 11.72 -16.71
N LEU A 222 -1.98 11.56 -15.38
CA LEU A 222 -3.14 11.92 -14.58
C LEU A 222 -2.84 13.16 -13.74
N SER A 223 -3.23 14.33 -14.23
CA SER A 223 -3.07 15.59 -13.50
C SER A 223 -3.71 15.52 -12.10
N GLY A 224 -3.01 16.02 -11.08
CA GLY A 224 -3.48 16.00 -9.69
C GLY A 224 -3.37 14.66 -8.96
N LEU A 225 -2.90 13.57 -9.58
CA LEU A 225 -2.83 12.25 -8.92
C LEU A 225 -2.02 12.30 -7.62
N SER A 226 -0.83 12.89 -7.62
CA SER A 226 0.05 13.01 -6.46
C SER A 226 -0.62 13.72 -5.27
N VAL A 227 -1.45 14.73 -5.55
CA VAL A 227 -2.20 15.49 -4.53
C VAL A 227 -3.35 14.67 -3.94
N VAL A 228 -4.05 13.90 -4.77
CA VAL A 228 -5.12 13.01 -4.27
C VAL A 228 -4.53 11.88 -3.44
N LEU A 229 -3.36 11.35 -3.83
CA LEU A 229 -2.63 10.35 -3.05
C LEU A 229 -2.12 10.90 -1.70
N LEU A 230 -1.67 12.16 -1.65
CA LEU A 230 -1.39 12.85 -0.39
C LEU A 230 -2.62 12.87 0.52
N VAL A 231 -3.77 13.29 0.00
CA VAL A 231 -5.02 13.32 0.77
C VAL A 231 -5.44 11.92 1.25
N LEU A 232 -5.22 10.89 0.42
CA LEU A 232 -5.48 9.52 0.80
C LEU A 232 -4.63 9.09 2.03
N PHE A 233 -3.33 9.44 2.04
CA PHE A 233 -2.48 9.18 3.21
C PHE A 233 -2.87 10.01 4.43
N LEU A 234 -3.27 11.28 4.27
CA LEU A 234 -3.78 12.10 5.38
C LEU A 234 -5.02 11.47 6.03
N LEU A 235 -5.98 11.03 5.21
CA LEU A 235 -7.18 10.33 5.67
C LEU A 235 -6.87 9.00 6.36
N ALA A 236 -5.86 8.28 5.87
CA ALA A 236 -5.42 7.01 6.46
C ALA A 236 -4.68 7.24 7.79
N ALA A 237 -3.78 8.22 7.84
CA ALA A 237 -2.99 8.55 9.03
C ALA A 237 -3.89 8.92 10.23
N ALA A 238 -5.01 9.61 9.98
CA ALA A 238 -5.99 9.96 11.01
C ALA A 238 -6.80 8.76 11.54
N LYS A 239 -6.87 7.64 10.80
CA LYS A 239 -7.74 6.48 11.12
C LYS A 239 -6.97 5.25 11.60
N LEU A 240 -5.66 5.21 11.39
CA LEU A 240 -4.82 4.03 11.65
C LEU A 240 -4.00 4.17 12.94
N ASP A 241 -3.69 3.03 13.54
CA ASP A 241 -2.80 2.86 14.69
C ASP A 241 -1.62 1.98 14.35
N PHE A 242 -0.45 2.35 14.87
CA PHE A 242 0.69 1.46 14.79
C PHE A 242 0.49 0.30 15.75
N THR A 243 0.52 -0.91 15.19
CA THR A 243 0.42 -2.15 15.95
C THR A 243 1.79 -2.83 15.97
N PRO A 244 2.54 -2.79 17.08
CA PRO A 244 3.89 -3.34 17.15
C PRO A 244 3.99 -4.82 16.79
N SER A 245 2.96 -5.62 17.10
CA SER A 245 2.95 -7.07 16.81
C SER A 245 2.92 -7.39 15.32
N LEU A 246 2.41 -6.48 14.49
CA LEU A 246 2.33 -6.64 13.05
C LEU A 246 3.31 -5.72 12.31
N ALA A 247 4.06 -4.89 13.04
CA ALA A 247 4.92 -3.84 12.51
C ALA A 247 4.25 -2.97 11.42
N THR A 248 2.93 -2.80 11.50
CA THR A 248 2.10 -2.13 10.49
C THR A 248 1.03 -1.25 11.13
N LEU A 249 0.48 -0.36 10.31
CA LEU A 249 -0.66 0.48 10.64
C LEU A 249 -1.98 -0.26 10.38
N VAL A 250 -2.79 -0.41 11.42
CA VAL A 250 -4.11 -1.09 11.38
C VAL A 250 -5.20 -0.11 11.83
N MET A 251 -6.43 -0.25 11.33
CA MET A 251 -7.55 0.58 11.80
C MET A 251 -7.65 0.64 13.32
N MET A 252 -7.83 1.85 13.87
CA MET A 252 -8.15 2.06 15.28
C MET A 252 -9.36 1.21 15.69
N ASN A 253 -9.15 0.34 16.68
CA ASN A 253 -10.18 -0.57 17.16
C ASN A 253 -11.23 0.20 17.99
N LYS A 254 -12.28 0.72 17.34
CA LYS A 254 -13.49 1.22 18.01
C LYS A 254 -14.65 0.27 17.73
N ASN A 255 -14.76 -0.82 18.49
CA ASN A 255 -15.99 -1.64 18.66
C ASN A 255 -16.85 -1.87 17.39
N LYS A 256 -16.23 -2.19 16.24
CA LYS A 256 -16.97 -2.28 14.97
C LYS A 256 -16.42 -3.35 14.03
N TYR A 257 -16.11 -4.53 14.56
CA TYR A 257 -16.06 -5.77 13.74
C TYR A 257 -17.45 -6.16 13.19
N ASN A 258 -18.48 -5.35 13.48
CA ASN A 258 -19.84 -5.49 12.96
C ASN A 258 -20.27 -4.21 12.22
N ARG A 259 -20.58 -4.34 10.92
CA ARG A 259 -21.42 -3.46 10.07
C ARG A 259 -20.76 -2.41 9.14
N SER A 260 -19.68 -2.73 8.43
CA SER A 260 -19.50 -2.14 7.10
C SER A 260 -18.93 -3.19 6.17
N LYS A 261 -19.55 -3.37 5.00
CA LYS A 261 -19.02 -4.18 3.87
C LYS A 261 -17.76 -3.54 3.24
N GLN A 262 -17.05 -2.69 3.98
CA GLN A 262 -15.84 -2.02 3.53
C GLN A 262 -14.65 -2.85 3.98
N LEU A 263 -13.75 -3.09 3.03
CA LEU A 263 -12.47 -3.77 3.24
C LEU A 263 -11.73 -3.06 4.41
N PRO A 264 -11.22 -3.80 5.40
CA PRO A 264 -10.46 -3.20 6.48
C PRO A 264 -9.26 -2.45 5.88
N LEU A 265 -9.04 -1.21 6.33
CA LEU A 265 -7.93 -0.38 5.89
C LEU A 265 -6.67 -0.89 6.59
N ASP A 266 -5.76 -1.42 5.80
CA ASP A 266 -4.44 -1.85 6.22
C ASP A 266 -3.42 -0.89 5.58
N GLY A 267 -2.57 -0.30 6.43
CA GLY A 267 -1.60 0.69 5.98
C GLY A 267 -0.54 0.12 5.05
N PHE A 268 -0.10 -1.12 5.24
CA PHE A 268 0.92 -1.72 4.38
C PHE A 268 0.34 -2.08 3.02
N VAL A 269 -0.88 -2.63 3.01
CA VAL A 269 -1.63 -2.88 1.77
C VAL A 269 -1.82 -1.57 0.98
N LEU A 270 -2.19 -0.49 1.68
CA LEU A 270 -2.35 0.81 1.04
C LEU A 270 -1.05 1.29 0.41
N VAL A 271 0.08 1.20 1.12
CA VAL A 271 1.41 1.56 0.59
C VAL A 271 1.73 0.78 -0.67
N VAL A 272 1.54 -0.54 -0.67
CA VAL A 272 1.81 -1.40 -1.83
C VAL A 272 0.90 -1.05 -3.00
N GLY A 273 -0.38 -0.77 -2.74
CA GLY A 273 -1.33 -0.32 -3.75
C GLY A 273 -0.92 1.00 -4.40
N VAL A 274 -0.57 2.00 -3.57
CA VAL A 274 -0.10 3.33 -4.03
C VAL A 274 1.19 3.20 -4.83
N HIS A 275 2.17 2.43 -4.35
CA HIS A 275 3.41 2.14 -5.07
C HIS A 275 3.14 1.52 -6.44
N THR A 276 2.27 0.51 -6.47
CA THR A 276 1.91 -0.19 -7.72
C THR A 276 1.27 0.76 -8.72
N MET A 277 0.37 1.65 -8.27
CA MET A 277 -0.24 2.67 -9.12
C MET A 277 0.80 3.64 -9.66
N LEU A 278 1.66 4.18 -8.79
CA LEU A 278 2.68 5.15 -9.19
C LEU A 278 3.73 4.58 -10.15
N LYS A 279 4.05 3.29 -10.04
CA LYS A 279 4.99 2.61 -10.94
C LYS A 279 4.52 2.59 -12.40
N GLN A 280 3.23 2.82 -12.66
CA GLN A 280 2.68 2.92 -14.02
C GLN A 280 2.92 4.28 -14.67
N PHE A 281 3.37 5.27 -13.89
CA PHE A 281 3.58 6.65 -14.33
C PHE A 281 5.07 7.02 -14.32
N HIS A 282 5.36 8.19 -14.89
CA HIS A 282 6.69 8.77 -14.83
C HIS A 282 7.15 8.95 -13.36
N PRO A 283 8.44 8.70 -13.02
CA PRO A 283 8.95 8.80 -11.64
C PRO A 283 8.73 10.16 -10.95
N ALA A 284 8.46 11.21 -11.72
CA ALA A 284 8.08 12.53 -11.21
C ALA A 284 6.87 12.48 -10.26
N TYR A 285 5.88 11.61 -10.51
CA TYR A 285 4.72 11.48 -9.62
C TYR A 285 5.11 10.96 -8.23
N THR A 286 6.00 9.96 -8.19
CA THR A 286 6.54 9.42 -6.95
C THR A 286 7.32 10.48 -6.18
N ARG A 287 8.17 11.23 -6.88
CA ARG A 287 8.93 12.35 -6.29
C ARG A 287 7.98 13.40 -5.68
N GLN A 288 6.97 13.85 -6.45
CA GLN A 288 5.98 14.83 -5.99
C GLN A 288 5.21 14.34 -4.76
N LEU A 289 4.79 13.08 -4.73
CA LEU A 289 4.10 12.52 -3.57
C LEU A 289 5.00 12.57 -2.33
N LEU A 290 6.25 12.11 -2.43
CA LEU A 290 7.20 12.14 -1.32
C LEU A 290 7.49 13.57 -0.85
N ALA A 291 7.60 14.52 -1.78
CA ALA A 291 7.74 15.93 -1.47
C ALA A 291 6.54 16.45 -0.67
N TYR A 292 5.31 16.21 -1.12
CA TYR A 292 4.11 16.68 -0.43
C TYR A 292 3.92 16.04 0.96
N LEU A 293 4.23 14.76 1.12
CA LEU A 293 4.20 14.09 2.43
C LEU A 293 5.23 14.70 3.38
N SER A 294 6.43 14.99 2.88
CA SER A 294 7.51 15.64 3.63
C SER A 294 7.15 17.08 4.02
N GLN A 295 6.56 17.83 3.09
CA GLN A 295 6.06 19.19 3.29
C GLN A 295 5.01 19.23 4.41
N PHE A 296 4.09 18.26 4.44
CA PHE A 296 3.11 18.12 5.52
C PHE A 296 3.76 17.87 6.89
N ILE A 297 4.75 16.95 6.96
CA ILE A 297 5.48 16.67 8.20
C ILE A 297 6.23 17.92 8.69
N SER A 298 6.99 18.57 7.81
CA SER A 298 7.82 19.73 8.15
C SER A 298 6.98 20.94 8.58
N SER A 299 5.86 21.19 7.91
CA SER A 299 4.94 22.28 8.27
C SER A 299 4.21 22.02 9.59
N SER A 300 3.81 20.77 9.83
CA SER A 300 3.17 20.38 11.09
C SER A 300 4.15 20.49 12.25
N LEU A 301 5.40 20.03 12.08
CA LEU A 301 6.44 20.13 13.12
C LEU A 301 6.81 21.58 13.42
N SER A 302 6.95 22.42 12.39
CA SER A 302 7.15 23.86 12.56
C SER A 302 6.04 24.49 13.40
N GLY A 303 4.82 23.96 13.28
CA GLY A 303 3.66 24.41 14.04
C GLY A 303 3.59 24.00 15.50
N LEU A 304 4.33 22.96 15.90
CA LEU A 304 4.39 22.50 17.30
C LEU A 304 5.38 23.30 18.16
N GLY A 305 6.15 24.22 17.57
CA GLY A 305 7.02 25.14 18.29
C GLY A 305 8.42 24.59 18.56
N THR A 306 9.23 24.41 17.50
CA THR A 306 10.69 24.27 17.61
C THR A 306 11.40 24.86 16.38
N VAL A 307 11.45 26.20 16.29
CA VAL A 307 12.52 26.89 15.53
C VAL A 307 13.33 27.70 16.54
N SER A 308 14.01 27.00 17.43
CA SER A 308 15.03 27.58 18.31
C SER A 308 16.07 26.49 18.59
N SER A 309 17.00 26.35 17.64
CA SER A 309 18.40 25.87 17.78
C SER A 309 18.75 24.69 18.69
N SER A 310 17.81 23.84 19.12
CA SER A 310 18.09 22.66 19.92
C SER A 310 17.50 21.42 19.26
N LYS A 311 18.33 20.38 19.15
CA LYS A 311 18.09 19.08 18.52
C LYS A 311 17.07 18.21 19.28
N GLN A 312 16.05 18.79 19.91
CA GLN A 312 15.09 18.05 20.72
C GLN A 312 13.70 18.19 20.11
N LEU A 313 13.14 17.05 19.65
CA LEU A 313 11.74 16.97 19.23
C LEU A 313 10.82 17.22 20.44
N PRO A 314 9.59 17.73 20.21
CA PRO A 314 8.57 17.86 21.25
C PRO A 314 8.34 16.54 21.99
N THR A 315 8.08 16.61 23.30
CA THR A 315 7.88 15.45 24.21
C THR A 315 6.66 14.59 23.84
N GLU A 316 5.69 15.12 23.10
CA GLU A 316 4.56 14.37 22.57
C GLU A 316 4.44 14.60 21.06
N ILE A 317 4.83 13.60 20.28
CA ILE A 317 4.71 13.61 18.82
C ILE A 317 3.26 13.26 18.46
N PRO A 318 2.54 14.12 17.70
CA PRO A 318 1.22 13.79 17.18
C PRO A 318 1.27 12.49 16.38
N ARG A 319 0.37 11.58 16.71
CA ARG A 319 0.29 10.27 16.08
C ARG A 319 0.17 10.30 14.56
N GLU A 320 -0.57 11.28 14.03
CA GLU A 320 -0.74 11.48 12.59
C GLU A 320 0.61 11.69 11.89
N LEU A 321 1.55 12.39 12.55
CA LEU A 321 2.91 12.59 12.05
C LEU A 321 3.75 11.33 12.12
N SER A 322 3.61 10.55 13.19
CA SER A 322 4.29 9.25 13.31
C SER A 322 3.79 8.25 12.25
N ASN A 323 2.47 8.20 12.03
CA ASN A 323 1.85 7.40 10.97
C ASN A 323 2.31 7.85 9.58
N MET A 324 2.43 9.16 9.35
CA MET A 324 2.92 9.69 8.08
C MET A 324 4.39 9.34 7.82
N ALA A 325 5.24 9.46 8.85
CA ALA A 325 6.63 9.02 8.79
C ALA A 325 6.73 7.51 8.47
N TRP A 326 5.90 6.69 9.10
CA TRP A 326 5.81 5.26 8.81
C TRP A 326 5.39 4.99 7.35
N PHE A 327 4.44 5.77 6.80
CA PHE A 327 4.05 5.66 5.40
C PHE A 327 5.21 5.98 4.44
N ILE A 328 5.96 7.05 4.69
CA ILE A 328 7.12 7.43 3.87
C ILE A 328 8.18 6.32 3.90
N ASP A 329 8.57 5.86 5.08
CA ASP A 329 9.58 4.81 5.25
C ASP A 329 9.14 3.50 4.60
N SER A 330 7.91 3.05 4.86
CA SER A 330 7.35 1.83 4.26
C SER A 330 7.27 1.94 2.74
N PHE A 331 6.88 3.10 2.22
CA PHE A 331 6.81 3.34 0.78
C PHE A 331 8.19 3.29 0.14
N CYS A 332 9.20 3.96 0.71
CA CYS A 332 10.58 3.90 0.21
C CYS A 332 11.12 2.47 0.20
N ARG A 333 10.84 1.66 1.23
CA ARG A 333 11.23 0.25 1.29
C ARG A 333 10.58 -0.58 0.18
N VAL A 334 9.27 -0.44 -0.01
CA VAL A 334 8.52 -1.15 -1.06
C VAL A 334 8.99 -0.71 -2.45
N ALA A 335 9.25 0.58 -2.63
CA ALA A 335 9.70 1.16 -3.90
C ALA A 335 11.19 0.92 -4.19
N GLN A 336 11.96 0.42 -3.22
CA GLN A 336 13.43 0.30 -3.28
C GLN A 336 14.12 1.64 -3.56
N LEU A 337 13.60 2.72 -2.96
CA LEU A 337 14.14 4.07 -3.08
C LEU A 337 14.94 4.45 -1.83
N PRO A 338 16.00 5.25 -1.98
CA PRO A 338 16.62 5.87 -0.82
C PRO A 338 15.61 6.76 -0.10
N PRO A 339 15.74 6.96 1.23
CA PRO A 339 14.89 7.90 1.95
C PRO A 339 14.95 9.29 1.33
N PRO A 340 13.86 10.08 1.37
CA PRO A 340 13.77 11.38 0.71
C PRO A 340 14.50 12.48 1.49
N THR A 341 15.82 12.34 1.65
CA THR A 341 16.71 13.25 2.40
C THR A 341 16.64 14.70 1.90
N HIS A 342 16.35 14.89 0.61
CA HIS A 342 16.18 16.20 -0.01
C HIS A 342 14.97 16.98 0.51
N PHE A 343 13.93 16.29 0.98
CA PHE A 343 12.68 16.91 1.43
C PHE A 343 12.48 16.79 2.94
N LEU A 344 12.99 15.71 3.55
CA LEU A 344 12.88 15.44 4.97
C LEU A 344 14.22 14.91 5.51
N PRO A 345 14.88 15.62 6.45
CA PRO A 345 16.08 15.13 7.11
C PRO A 345 15.88 13.75 7.75
N LEU A 346 16.86 12.88 7.60
CA LEU A 346 16.81 11.50 8.12
C LEU A 346 16.62 11.43 9.63
N ASP A 347 17.21 12.36 10.36
CA ASP A 347 17.11 12.40 11.81
C ASP A 347 15.68 12.66 12.26
N ILE A 348 14.96 13.54 11.55
CA ILE A 348 13.55 13.83 11.80
C ILE A 348 12.70 12.60 11.44
N LEU A 349 12.93 12.00 10.28
CA LEU A 349 12.20 10.79 9.88
C LEU A 349 12.37 9.67 10.91
N ARG A 350 13.59 9.39 11.35
CA ARG A 350 13.88 8.36 12.35
C ARG A 350 13.28 8.67 13.72
N ALA A 351 13.26 9.94 14.12
CA ALA A 351 12.67 10.34 15.39
C ALA A 351 11.14 10.22 15.41
N LEU A 352 10.48 10.36 14.26
CA LEU A 352 9.03 10.24 14.13
C LEU A 352 8.56 8.79 13.96
N LEU A 353 9.43 7.87 13.54
CA LEU A 353 9.05 6.47 13.35
C LEU A 353 8.62 5.86 14.69
N PRO A 354 7.50 5.13 14.72
CA PRO A 354 7.07 4.45 15.93
C PRO A 354 8.15 3.43 16.31
N SER A 355 8.65 3.51 17.54
CA SER A 355 9.65 2.60 18.05
C SER A 355 9.08 1.17 18.05
N SER A 356 9.73 0.26 17.32
CA SER A 356 9.48 -1.16 17.57
C SER A 356 9.99 -1.46 18.98
N PRO A 357 9.23 -2.14 19.86
CA PRO A 357 9.80 -2.67 21.08
C PRO A 357 11.01 -3.53 20.67
N SER A 358 12.17 -3.21 21.24
CA SER A 358 13.38 -4.01 21.11
C SER A 358 13.03 -5.41 21.60
N TYR A 359 13.01 -6.39 20.68
CA TYR A 359 12.93 -7.81 21.04
C TYR A 359 14.32 -8.36 21.28
#